data_AF-A0A6A4LR55-F1
#
_entry.id   AF-A0A6A4LR55-F1
#
_cell.length_a   1.000
_cell.length_b   1.000
_cell.length_c   1.000
_cell.angle_alpha   90.00
_cell.angle_beta   90.00
_cell.angle_gamma   90.00
#
_symmetry.space_group_name_H-M   'P 1'
#
loop_
_entity.id
_entity.type
_entity.pdbx_description
1 polymer ?
#
loop_
_entity_poly.entity_id
_entity_poly.type
_entity_poly.pdbx_seq_one_letter_code
_entity_poly.pdbx_strand_id
1 'polypeptide(L)' 'MATPVKVYGPAFSTAVSRVLACLIEKEVEFQLVAVNMAKGEHKKPDYLKIQVHYLYRDTHTSC' A
#
# COMPACT_ATOMS: atom_id res chain seq x y z
N MET A 1 -20.36 -8.12 11.79
CA MET A 1 -19.31 -8.75 10.96
C MET A 1 -18.34 -7.64 10.57
N ALA A 2 -17.20 -7.54 11.26
CA ALA A 2 -16.21 -6.51 10.93
C ALA A 2 -15.53 -6.89 9.61
N THR A 3 -15.44 -5.95 8.68
CA THR A 3 -14.70 -6.17 7.44
C THR A 3 -13.21 -6.15 7.75
N PRO A 4 -12.42 -7.16 7.33
CA PRO A 4 -10.99 -7.21 7.60
C PRO A 4 -10.27 -6.02 6.98
N VAL A 5 -9.28 -5.47 7.70
CA VAL A 5 -8.53 -4.29 7.25
C VAL A 5 -7.70 -4.64 6.03
N LYS A 6 -7.82 -3.87 4.94
CA LYS A 6 -7.02 -4.09 3.73
C LYS A 6 -5.74 -3.28 3.77
N VAL A 7 -4.61 -3.97 3.77
CA VAL A 7 -3.28 -3.36 3.69
C VAL A 7 -2.76 -3.55 2.28
N TYR A 8 -2.48 -2.45 1.59
CA TYR A 8 -1.97 -2.49 0.23
C TYR A 8 -0.47 -2.23 0.20
N GLY A 9 0.28 -3.16 -0.40
CA GLY A 9 1.72 -2.99 -0.59
C GLY A 9 2.48 -4.31 -0.56
N PRO A 10 3.78 -4.28 -0.92
CA PRO A 10 4.62 -5.47 -0.79
C PRO A 10 5.02 -5.72 0.66
N ALA A 11 4.97 -6.98 1.10
CA ALA A 11 5.33 -7.39 2.48
C ALA A 11 6.77 -7.00 2.89
N PHE A 12 7.68 -6.92 1.92
CA PHE A 12 9.08 -6.54 2.15
C PHE A 12 9.27 -5.03 2.36
N SER A 13 8.27 -4.19 2.09
CA SER A 13 8.39 -2.75 2.34
C SER A 13 8.38 -2.49 3.84
N THR A 14 9.37 -1.74 4.32
CA THR A 14 9.48 -1.35 5.73
C THR A 14 8.22 -0.64 6.25
N ALA A 15 7.54 0.16 5.41
CA ALA A 15 6.30 0.82 5.77
C ALA A 15 5.16 -0.20 5.99
N VAL A 16 5.04 -1.18 5.11
CA VAL A 16 4.03 -2.24 5.22
C VAL A 16 4.33 -3.12 6.43
N SER A 17 5.59 -3.54 6.63
CA SER A 17 5.98 -4.36 7.79
C SER A 17 5.64 -3.70 9.13
N ARG A 18 5.79 -2.37 9.26
CA ARG A 18 5.40 -1.63 10.46
C ARG A 18 3.89 -1.70 10.73
N VAL A 19 3.07 -1.51 9.70
CA VAL A 19 1.61 -1.60 9.82
C VAL A 19 1.19 -3.02 10.17
N LEU A 20 1.79 -4.02 9.54
CA LEU A 20 1.53 -5.42 9.82
C LEU A 20 1.88 -5.79 11.27
N ALA A 21 3.05 -5.36 11.77
CA ALA A 21 3.43 -5.56 13.16
C ALA A 21 2.39 -4.96 14.12
N CYS A 22 1.94 -3.73 13.90
CA CYS A 22 0.90 -3.11 14.73
C CYS A 22 -0.44 -3.85 14.67
N LEU A 23 -0.84 -4.34 13.50
CA LEU A 23 -2.09 -5.10 13.36
C LEU A 23 -2.02 -6.46 14.07
N ILE A 24 -0.86 -7.11 14.02
CA ILE A 24 -0.59 -8.35 14.75
C ILE A 24 -0.60 -8.11 16.25
N GLU A 25 0.06 -7.05 16.74
CA GLU A 25 0.08 -6.67 18.16
C GLU A 25 -1.32 -6.33 18.72
N LYS A 26 -2.23 -5.90 17.86
CA LYS A 26 -3.62 -5.58 18.21
C LYS A 26 -4.61 -6.71 17.93
N GLU A 27 -4.12 -7.87 17.48
CA GLU A 27 -4.93 -9.04 17.12
C GLU A 27 -6.06 -8.69 16.12
N VAL A 28 -5.79 -7.78 15.20
CA VAL A 28 -6.77 -7.32 14.19
C VAL A 28 -6.65 -8.18 12.93
N GLU A 29 -7.77 -8.70 12.45
CA GLU A 29 -7.82 -9.39 11.16
C GLU A 29 -7.54 -8.43 10.00
N PHE A 30 -6.56 -8.76 9.17
CA PHE A 30 -6.19 -7.98 8.02
C PHE A 30 -5.97 -8.84 6.78
N GLN A 31 -6.13 -8.22 5.62
CA GLN A 31 -5.85 -8.79 4.32
C GLN A 31 -4.72 -8.00 3.66
N LEU A 32 -3.62 -8.69 3.36
CA LEU A 32 -2.51 -8.11 2.61
C LEU A 32 -2.78 -8.24 1.10
N VAL A 33 -2.92 -7.10 0.44
CA VAL A 33 -3.06 -7.00 -1.03
C VAL A 33 -1.69 -6.64 -1.59
N ALA A 34 -1.05 -7.60 -2.25
CA ALA A 34 0.25 -7.40 -2.87
C ALA A 34 0.15 -6.37 -4.02
N VAL A 35 0.99 -5.33 -3.95
CA VAL A 35 1.12 -4.32 -5.00
C VAL A 35 2.50 -4.47 -5.62
N ASN A 36 2.56 -4.78 -6.91
CA ASN A 36 3.82 -4.92 -7.61
C ASN A 36 4.39 -3.56 -7.98
N MET A 37 5.37 -3.12 -7.19
CA MET A 37 6.06 -1.85 -7.41
C MET A 37 6.90 -1.85 -8.70
N ALA A 38 7.49 -2.99 -9.07
CA ALA A 38 8.31 -3.11 -10.30
C ALA A 38 7.46 -3.01 -11.57
N LYS A 39 6.21 -3.49 -11.54
CA LYS A 39 5.24 -3.34 -12.64
C LYS A 39 4.52 -1.99 -12.64
N GLY A 40 4.87 -1.07 -11.73
CA GLY A 40 4.25 0.24 -11.65
C GLY A 40 2.78 0.23 -11.19
N GLU A 41 2.33 -0.82 -10.49
CA GLU A 41 0.90 -0.95 -10.11
C GLU A 41 0.43 0.16 -9.15
N HIS A 42 1.36 0.72 -8.37
CA HIS A 42 1.14 1.85 -7.48
C HIS A 42 0.86 3.18 -8.21
N LYS A 43 1.08 3.23 -9.52
CA LYS A 43 0.77 4.39 -10.38
C LYS A 43 -0.53 4.21 -11.16
N LYS A 44 -1.17 3.04 -11.09
CA LYS A 44 -2.43 2.80 -11.78
C LYS A 44 -3.53 3.68 -11.17
N PRO A 45 -4.48 4.19 -11.98
CA PRO A 45 -5.52 5.09 -11.50
C PRO A 45 -6.36 4.50 -10.36
N ASP A 46 -6.54 3.18 -10.32
CA ASP A 46 -7.26 2.52 -9.22
C ASP A 46 -6.51 2.57 -7.89
N TYR A 47 -5.17 2.52 -7.91
CA TYR A 47 -4.36 2.66 -6.70
C TYR A 47 -4.27 4.11 -6.23
N LEU A 48 -4.22 5.05 -7.19
CA LEU A 48 -4.11 6.48 -6.91
C LEU A 48 -5.35 7.06 -6.22
N LYS A 49 -6.53 6.42 -6.39
CA LYS A 49 -7.75 6.74 -5.62
C LYS A 49 -7.57 6.49 -4.12
N ILE A 50 -6.70 5.55 -3.75
CA ILE A 50 -6.43 5.14 -2.37
C ILE A 50 -5.23 5.92 -1.81
N GLN A 51 -4.18 6.08 -2.62
CA GLN A 51 -2.92 6.70 -2.22
C GLN A 51 -2.46 7.71 -3.29
N VAL A 52 -2.72 9.00 -3.04
CA VAL A 52 -2.41 10.09 -3.98
C VAL A 52 -0.93 10.48 -4.03
N HIS A 53 -0.11 9.98 -3.10
CA HIS A 53 1.30 10.38 -2.96
C HIS A 53 2.14 10.20 -4.24
N TYR A 54 1.82 9.21 -5.08
CA TYR A 54 2.56 8.96 -6.31
C TYR A 54 2.22 9.94 -7.45
N LEU A 55 1.10 10.67 -7.39
CA LEU A 55 0.72 11.66 -8.41
C LEU A 55 1.72 12.82 -8.49
N TYR A 56 2.25 13.26 -7.35
CA TYR A 56 3.16 14.42 -7.27
C TYR A 56 4.61 14.09 -7.63
N ARG A 57 4.96 12.80 -7.62
CA ARG A 57 6.35 12.35 -7.75
C ARG A 57 6.74 12.13 -9.22
N ASP A 58 5.79 11.79 -10.09
CA ASP A 58 6.02 11.62 -11.52
C ASP A 58 6.15 12.95 -12.28
N THR A 59 5.52 14.03 -11.80
CA THR A 59 5.61 15.38 -12.40
C THR A 59 6.98 16.05 -12.28
N HIS A 60 7.88 15.52 -11.46
CA HIS A 60 9.23 16.08 -11.25
C HIS A 60 10.35 15.32 -11.99
N THR A 61 10.02 14.22 -12.68
CA THR A 61 10.97 13.40 -13.47
C THR A 61 10.91 13.68 -14.98
N SER A 62 10.16 14.70 -15.41
CA SER A 62 10.03 15.09 -16.82
C SER A 62 10.86 16.32 -17.21
N CYS A 63 11.91 16.65 -16.46
CA CYS A 63 12.93 17.62 -16.88
C CYS A 63 14.21 16.90 -17.32
#